data_AF-A0A7C5U2D7-F1
#
_entry.id   AF-A0A7C5U2D7-F1
#
_cell.length_a   1.000
_cell.length_b   1.000
_cell.length_c   1.000
_cell.angle_alpha   90.00
_cell.angle_beta   90.00
_cell.angle_gamma   90.00
#
_symmetry.space_group_name_H-M   'P 1'
#
loop_
_entity.id
_entity.type
_entity.pdbx_description
1 polymer ?
#
loop_
_entity_poly.entity_id
_entity_poly.type
_entity_poly.pdbx_seq_one_letter_code
_entity_poly.pdbx_strand_id
1 'polypeptide(L)'
;WQNDVGAAIQNILLTAFSEGLGSCWIGVQFTPFEEEFKRILNIPDKFRVVCAITLGYPAHERTSTRVPLEDIVSIESYGVKLDVESFKSGKQ
;
A
#
# COMPACT_ATOMS: atom_id res chain seq x y z
N TRP A 1 12.89 7.11 -6.49
CA TRP A 1 12.39 7.87 -5.34
C TRP A 1 10.93 7.53 -5.00
N GLN A 2 9.95 7.65 -5.91
CA GLN A 2 8.55 7.31 -5.58
C GLN A 2 8.39 5.85 -5.13
N ASN A 3 9.00 4.91 -5.87
CA ASN A 3 8.99 3.49 -5.50
C ASN A 3 9.68 3.24 -4.14
N ASP A 4 10.80 3.93 -3.88
CA ASP A 4 11.55 3.80 -2.62
C ASP A 4 10.70 4.27 -1.43
N VAL A 5 9.99 5.40 -1.59
CA VAL A 5 9.06 5.92 -0.59
C VAL A 5 7.88 4.96 -0.40
N GLY A 6 7.34 4.40 -1.48
CA GLY A 6 6.27 3.40 -1.40
C GLY A 6 6.68 2.14 -0.63
N ALA A 7 7.89 1.63 -0.87
CA ALA A 7 8.44 0.51 -0.12
C ALA A 7 8.66 0.86 1.36
N ALA A 8 9.16 2.06 1.67
CA ALA A 8 9.33 2.53 3.03
C ALA A 8 7.99 2.66 3.77
N ILE A 9 6.97 3.23 3.12
CA ILE A 9 5.61 3.32 3.68
C ILE A 9 5.09 1.91 3.98
N GLN A 10 5.18 0.98 3.04
CA GLN A 10 4.73 -0.40 3.25
C GLN A 10 5.40 -1.06 4.46
N ASN A 11 6.71 -0.84 4.66
CA ASN A 11 7.42 -1.35 5.84
C ASN A 11 6.89 -0.73 7.16
N ILE A 12 6.58 0.57 7.16
CA ILE A 12 5.96 1.24 8.32
C ILE A 12 4.59 0.62 8.62
N LEU A 13 3.74 0.39 7.61
CA LEU A 13 2.41 -0.19 7.79
C LEU A 13 2.47 -1.62 8.32
N LEU A 14 3.42 -2.43 7.83
CA LEU A 14 3.65 -3.80 8.32
C LEU A 14 4.13 -3.81 9.78
N THR A 15 5.02 -2.89 10.15
CA THR A 15 5.51 -2.75 11.53
C THR A 15 4.37 -2.29 12.45
N ALA A 16 3.57 -1.30 12.03
CA ALA A 16 2.40 -0.87 12.79
C ALA A 16 1.45 -2.06 13.06
N PHE A 17 1.20 -2.88 12.04
CA PHE A 17 0.38 -4.08 12.19
C PHE A 17 0.99 -5.10 13.18
N SER A 18 2.31 -5.35 13.13
CA SER A 18 2.96 -6.28 14.08
C SER A 18 2.92 -5.80 15.52
N GLU A 19 2.89 -4.48 15.73
CA GLU A 19 2.74 -3.84 17.05
C GLU A 19 1.27 -3.72 17.51
N GLY A 20 0.31 -4.30 16.76
CA GLY A 20 -1.11 -4.27 17.10
C GLY A 20 -1.80 -2.93 16.80
N LEU A 21 -1.19 -2.07 15.99
CA LEU A 21 -1.76 -0.80 15.54
C LEU A 21 -2.45 -0.95 14.19
N GLY A 22 -3.55 -0.21 14.02
CA GLY A 22 -4.16 0.07 12.73
C GLY A 22 -3.44 1.22 12.04
N SER A 23 -3.37 1.16 10.70
CA SER A 23 -2.76 2.21 9.90
C SER A 23 -3.50 2.44 8.58
N CYS A 24 -3.42 3.67 8.04
CA CYS A 24 -3.99 4.02 6.73
C CYS A 24 -3.00 4.85 5.90
N TRP A 25 -2.73 4.42 4.67
CA TRP A 25 -1.99 5.19 3.68
C TRP A 25 -2.94 6.19 3.00
N ILE A 26 -2.70 7.47 3.20
CA ILE A 26 -3.44 8.56 2.55
C ILE A 26 -2.53 9.21 1.49
N GLY A 27 -2.80 8.96 0.21
CA GLY A 27 -2.06 9.57 -0.89
C GLY A 27 -2.26 11.08 -0.92
N VAL A 28 -1.15 11.84 -0.92
CA VAL A 28 -1.16 13.31 -0.94
C VAL A 28 -0.54 13.84 -2.23
N GLN A 29 0.43 13.13 -2.78
CA GLN A 29 1.10 13.51 -4.02
C GLN A 29 0.10 13.76 -5.14
N PHE A 30 0.26 14.86 -5.88
CA PHE A 30 -0.61 15.25 -7.00
C PHE A 30 -2.07 15.53 -6.63
N THR A 31 -2.37 15.69 -5.33
CA THR A 31 -3.66 16.20 -4.86
C THR A 31 -3.54 17.68 -4.50
N PRO A 32 -4.65 18.43 -4.46
CA PRO A 32 -4.65 19.81 -3.96
C PRO A 32 -4.15 19.96 -2.51
N PHE A 33 -4.15 18.88 -1.73
CA PHE A 33 -3.74 18.90 -0.33
C PHE A 33 -2.22 18.99 -0.14
N GLU A 34 -1.41 18.66 -1.15
CA GLU A 34 0.05 18.69 -1.03
C GLU A 34 0.58 20.08 -0.63
N GLU A 35 0.06 21.14 -1.24
CA GLU A 35 0.46 22.52 -0.93
C GLU A 35 -0.01 22.94 0.46
N GLU A 36 -1.16 22.44 0.92
CA GLU A 36 -1.65 22.69 2.27
C GLU A 36 -0.78 21.99 3.32
N PHE A 37 -0.36 20.74 3.07
CA PHE A 37 0.62 20.06 3.92
C PHE A 37 1.94 20.82 3.98
N LYS A 38 2.46 21.29 2.84
CA LYS A 38 3.70 22.07 2.81
C LYS A 38 3.57 23.37 3.61
N ARG A 39 2.45 24.08 3.47
CA ARG A 39 2.17 25.32 4.18
C ARG A 39 2.09 25.11 5.68
N ILE A 40 1.32 24.11 6.14
CA ILE A 40 1.12 23.83 7.57
C ILE A 40 2.43 23.37 8.23
N LEU A 41 3.20 22.51 7.54
CA LEU A 41 4.42 21.90 8.09
C LEU A 41 5.70 22.66 7.73
N ASN A 42 5.60 23.80 7.05
CA ASN A 42 6.72 24.61 6.56
C ASN A 42 7.73 23.79 5.73
N ILE A 43 7.23 22.93 4.85
CA ILE A 43 8.07 22.08 3.99
C ILE A 43 8.53 22.91 2.77
N PRO A 44 9.85 22.97 2.49
CA PRO A 44 10.37 23.66 1.31
C PRO A 44 9.82 23.12 -0.01
N ASP A 45 9.57 24.00 -0.99
CA ASP A 45 8.96 23.67 -2.29
C ASP A 45 9.69 22.60 -3.10
N LYS A 46 11.01 22.46 -2.87
CA LYS A 46 11.85 21.43 -3.51
C LYS A 46 11.50 20.00 -3.10
N PHE A 47 10.77 19.81 -1.99
CA PHE A 47 10.33 18.50 -1.52
C PHE A 47 8.90 18.21 -1.93
N ARG A 48 8.58 16.92 -2.05
CA ARG A 48 7.23 16.43 -2.35
C ARG A 48 6.63 15.76 -1.11
N VAL A 49 5.35 15.99 -0.87
CA VAL A 49 4.59 15.29 0.18
C VAL A 49 3.91 14.10 -0.47
N VAL A 50 4.47 12.90 -0.31
CA VAL A 50 3.99 11.70 -1.00
C VAL A 50 2.68 11.20 -0.41
N CYS A 51 2.64 11.07 0.92
CA CYS A 51 1.48 10.59 1.65
C CYS A 51 1.48 11.11 3.09
N ALA A 52 0.35 10.92 3.76
CA ALA A 52 0.25 10.89 5.21
C ALA A 52 -0.08 9.46 5.66
N ILE A 53 0.38 9.08 6.86
CA ILE A 53 0.06 7.79 7.48
C ILE A 53 -0.64 8.09 8.81
N THR A 54 -1.84 7.55 9.00
CA THR A 54 -2.48 7.53 10.32
C THR A 54 -2.09 6.28 11.09
N LEU A 55 -1.98 6.38 12.40
CA LEU A 55 -1.65 5.28 13.32
C LEU A 55 -2.54 5.36 14.55
N GLY A 56 -2.97 4.21 15.07
CA GLY A 56 -3.72 4.14 16.32
C GLY A 56 -4.27 2.76 16.61
N TYR A 57 -4.95 2.62 17.74
CA TYR A 57 -5.62 1.35 18.10
C TYR A 57 -6.92 1.21 17.31
N PRO A 58 -7.09 0.12 16.54
CA PRO A 58 -8.26 -0.06 15.71
C PRO A 58 -9.52 -0.26 16.56
N ALA A 59 -10.58 0.50 16.28
CA ALA A 59 -11.88 0.34 16.94
C ALA A 59 -12.71 -0.82 16.37
N HIS A 60 -12.38 -1.28 15.16
CA HIS A 60 -13.10 -2.34 14.44
C HIS A 60 -12.10 -3.23 13.70
N GLU A 61 -12.47 -4.49 13.50
CA GLU A 61 -11.74 -5.40 12.62
C GLU A 61 -11.97 -5.04 11.14
N ARG A 62 -10.93 -5.21 10.33
CA ARG A 62 -11.00 -4.96 8.88
C ARG A 62 -11.05 -6.28 8.12
N THR A 63 -12.02 -6.42 7.23
CA THR A 63 -12.04 -7.49 6.23
C THR A 63 -11.30 -7.06 4.96
N SER A 64 -10.65 -8.02 4.30
CA SER A 64 -9.95 -7.76 3.04
C SER A 64 -10.96 -7.57 1.91
N THR A 65 -10.74 -6.55 1.08
CA THR A 65 -11.48 -6.29 -0.18
C THR A 65 -10.62 -6.64 -1.40
N ARG A 66 -9.57 -7.45 -1.23
CA ARG A 66 -8.67 -7.84 -2.32
C ARG A 66 -9.43 -8.70 -3.33
N VAL A 67 -9.15 -8.47 -4.61
CA VAL A 67 -9.59 -9.31 -5.72
C VAL A 67 -8.93 -10.70 -5.59
N PRO A 68 -9.61 -11.80 -5.98
CA PRO A 68 -9.02 -13.15 -6.00
C PRO A 68 -7.67 -13.21 -6.70
N LEU A 69 -6.79 -14.11 -6.24
CA LEU A 69 -5.42 -14.20 -6.73
C LEU A 69 -5.35 -14.58 -8.22
N GLU A 70 -6.20 -15.51 -8.64
CA GLU A 70 -6.37 -15.96 -10.04
C GLU A 70 -6.72 -14.82 -11.00
N ASP A 71 -7.38 -13.76 -10.51
CA ASP A 71 -7.75 -12.63 -11.32
C ASP A 71 -6.61 -11.65 -11.57
N ILE A 72 -5.61 -11.61 -10.69
CA ILE A 72 -4.51 -10.63 -10.73
C ILE A 72 -3.15 -11.22 -11.13
N VAL A 73 -2.95 -12.52 -10.94
CA VAL A 73 -1.68 -13.19 -11.27
C VAL A 73 -1.67 -13.63 -12.73
N SER A 74 -0.53 -13.39 -13.39
CA SER A 74 -0.22 -13.95 -14.71
C SER A 74 1.06 -14.79 -14.62
N ILE A 75 1.08 -15.97 -15.24
CA ILE A 75 2.25 -16.86 -15.27
C ILE A 75 2.91 -16.78 -16.64
N GLU A 76 4.23 -16.67 -16.71
CA GLU A 76 5.06 -16.58 -17.93
C GLU A 76 4.81 -15.35 -18.81
N SER A 77 3.55 -15.04 -19.11
CA SER A 77 3.13 -13.97 -20.00
C SER A 77 1.86 -13.30 -19.47
N TYR A 78 1.76 -11.99 -19.69
CA TYR A 78 0.62 -11.20 -19.24
C TYR A 78 -0.72 -11.77 -19.75
N GLY A 79 -1.66 -11.98 -18.85
CA GLY A 79 -3.00 -12.51 -19.16
C GLY A 79 -3.13 -14.03 -19.08
N VAL A 80 -2.04 -14.79 -19.00
CA VAL A 80 -2.07 -16.24 -18.80
C VAL A 80 -2.41 -16.53 -17.34
N LYS A 81 -3.61 -17.03 -17.09
CA LYS A 81 -4.15 -17.22 -15.75
C LYS A 81 -3.46 -18.36 -15.00
N LEU A 82 -3.29 -18.16 -13.70
CA LEU A 82 -2.86 -19.21 -12.79
C LEU A 82 -3.96 -20.26 -12.67
N ASP A 83 -3.65 -21.50 -13.09
CA ASP A 83 -4.42 -22.66 -12.67
C ASP A 83 -4.05 -23.01 -11.22
N VAL A 84 -4.88 -22.54 -10.30
CA VAL A 84 -4.69 -22.68 -8.86
C VAL A 84 -4.73 -24.15 -8.42
N GLU A 85 -5.52 -24.99 -9.10
CA GLU A 85 -5.66 -26.40 -8.76
C GLU A 85 -4.41 -27.18 -9.14
N SER A 86 -3.91 -26.97 -10.37
CA SER A 86 -2.66 -27.58 -10.82
C SER A 86 -1.47 -27.14 -9.96
N PHE A 87 -1.38 -25.84 -9.63
CA PHE A 87 -0.31 -25.30 -8.78
C PHE A 87 -0.30 -25.91 -7.36
N LYS A 88 -1.47 -26.03 -6.71
CA LYS A 88 -1.57 -26.65 -5.37
C LYS A 88 -1.22 -28.13 -5.37
N SER A 89 -1.43 -28.82 -6.49
CA SER A 89 -1.16 -30.25 -6.62
C SER A 89 0.31 -30.58 -6.88
N GLY A 90 1.17 -29.58 -7.09
CA GLY A 90 2.60 -29.76 -7.40
C GLY A 90 2.86 -30.40 -8.77
N LYS A 91 1.84 -30.51 -9.63
CA LYS A 91 1.98 -30.97 -11.00
C LYS A 91 2.21 -29.74 -11.88
N GLN A 92 3.48 -29.51 -12.20
CA GLN A 92 3.89 -28.56 -13.24
C GLN A 92 3.90 -29.27 -14.59
#